data_AF-A0A0F9B4N4-F1
#
_entry.id   AF-A0A0F9B4N4-F1
#
_cell.length_a   1.000
_cell.length_b   1.000
_cell.length_c   1.000
_cell.angle_alpha   90.00
_cell.angle_beta   90.00
_cell.angle_gamma   90.00
#
_symmetry.space_group_name_H-M   'P 1'
#
loop_
_entity.id
_entity.type
_entity.pdbx_description
1 polymer ?
#
loop_
_entity_poly.entity_id
_entity_poly.type
_entity_poly.pdbx_seq_one_letter_code
_entity_poly.pdbx_strand_id
1 'polypeptide(L)'
;DLSGVLTDAFGALIAFSKIKTLIVAASANNTNDVVIGGAATFQFINWVGAVTDTIIIQPNGLFLLHNPTAGGYAVTAGTGDLLKIANSAGGTSVVYDVIVIGETS
;
A
#
# COMPACT_ATOMS: atom_id res chain seq x y z
N ASP A 1 3.43 -3.53 -8.11
CA ASP A 1 2.70 -3.28 -9.36
C ASP A 1 1.22 -3.41 -9.07
N LEU A 2 0.48 -2.32 -9.21
CA LEU A 2 -0.98 -2.27 -9.05
C LEU A 2 -1.68 -2.08 -10.42
N SER A 3 -0.90 -2.13 -11.51
CA SER A 3 -1.36 -2.08 -12.88
C SER A 3 -1.16 -3.45 -13.54
N GLY A 4 -2.23 -4.23 -13.68
CA GLY A 4 -2.21 -5.42 -14.55
C GLY A 4 -1.74 -6.73 -13.91
N VAL A 5 -1.59 -6.80 -12.58
CA VAL A 5 -1.37 -8.07 -11.85
C VAL A 5 -2.50 -8.41 -10.87
N LEU A 6 -3.39 -7.46 -10.57
CA LEU A 6 -4.54 -7.69 -9.71
C LEU A 6 -5.74 -8.10 -10.56
N THR A 7 -6.31 -9.26 -10.25
CA THR A 7 -7.56 -9.72 -10.83
C THR A 7 -8.73 -9.31 -9.95
N ASP A 8 -9.82 -8.84 -10.56
CA ASP A 8 -11.09 -8.63 -9.87
C ASP A 8 -11.73 -9.96 -9.46
N ALA A 9 -12.90 -9.88 -8.82
CA ALA A 9 -13.67 -11.06 -8.40
C ALA A 9 -14.13 -11.96 -9.57
N PHE A 10 -14.01 -11.50 -10.81
CA PHE A 10 -14.36 -12.21 -12.05
C PHE A 10 -13.12 -12.62 -12.85
N GLY A 11 -11.91 -12.41 -12.32
CA GLY A 11 -10.65 -12.78 -12.97
C GLY A 11 -10.13 -11.77 -13.99
N ALA A 12 -10.77 -10.60 -14.15
CA ALA A 12 -10.34 -9.57 -15.08
C ALA A 12 -9.18 -8.75 -14.50
N LEU A 13 -8.18 -8.45 -15.32
CA LEU A 13 -7.06 -7.60 -14.92
C LEU A 13 -7.56 -6.17 -14.68
N ILE A 14 -7.34 -5.66 -13.47
CA ILE A 14 -7.57 -4.26 -13.13
C ILE A 14 -6.26 -3.49 -13.29
N ALA A 15 -6.34 -2.38 -14.02
CA ALA A 15 -5.34 -1.32 -14.00
C ALA A 15 -5.96 -0.09 -13.36
N PHE A 16 -5.59 0.22 -12.11
CA PHE A 16 -6.04 1.44 -11.47
C PHE A 16 -5.37 2.65 -12.11
N SER A 17 -6.14 3.69 -12.44
CA SER A 17 -5.62 5.00 -12.83
C SER A 17 -5.38 5.87 -11.59
N LYS A 18 -6.21 5.70 -10.56
CA LYS A 18 -6.09 6.41 -9.27
C LYS A 18 -6.51 5.54 -8.11
N ILE A 19 -5.85 5.73 -6.98
CA ILE A 19 -6.21 5.12 -5.69
C ILE A 19 -6.98 6.13 -4.86
N LYS A 20 -8.10 5.69 -4.30
CA LYS A 20 -9.00 6.47 -3.45
C LYS A 20 -8.80 6.12 -1.98
N THR A 21 -8.58 4.84 -1.71
CA THR A 21 -8.35 4.35 -0.36
C THR A 21 -7.26 3.30 -0.37
N LEU A 22 -6.34 3.41 0.58
CA LEU A 22 -5.42 2.35 0.98
C LEU A 22 -5.64 2.06 2.46
N ILE A 23 -5.83 0.80 2.78
CA ILE A 23 -5.86 0.31 4.16
C ILE A 23 -4.78 -0.74 4.32
N VAL A 24 -3.99 -0.63 5.38
CA VAL A 24 -3.07 -1.67 5.83
C VAL A 24 -3.42 -2.01 7.28
N ALA A 25 -3.83 -3.25 7.51
CA ALA A 25 -4.19 -3.75 8.83
C ALA A 25 -3.16 -4.80 9.28
N ALA A 26 -2.56 -4.60 10.45
CA ALA A 26 -1.63 -5.57 11.01
C ALA A 26 -2.38 -6.62 11.82
N SER A 27 -2.04 -7.89 11.63
CA SER A 27 -2.59 -8.97 12.47
C SER A 27 -2.29 -8.72 13.95
N ALA A 28 -3.25 -8.99 14.81
CA ALA A 28 -3.06 -8.95 16.26
C ALA A 28 -2.03 -9.98 16.76
N ASN A 29 -1.74 -11.02 15.97
CA ASN A 29 -0.80 -12.08 16.33
C ASN A 29 0.67 -11.75 15.96
N ASN A 30 0.93 -10.58 15.36
CA ASN A 30 2.28 -10.18 15.04
C ASN A 30 3.08 -9.90 16.32
N THR A 31 4.33 -10.35 16.35
CA THR A 31 5.29 -9.96 17.41
C THR A 31 6.08 -8.72 17.04
N ASN A 32 6.14 -8.39 15.74
CA ASN A 32 6.87 -7.26 15.19
C ASN A 32 5.90 -6.32 14.48
N ASP A 33 6.34 -5.09 14.20
CA ASP A 33 5.51 -4.09 13.55
C ASP A 33 5.57 -4.24 12.03
N VAL A 34 4.46 -3.88 11.39
CA VAL A 34 4.38 -3.71 9.94
C VAL A 34 4.85 -2.29 9.62
N VAL A 35 5.90 -2.17 8.83
CA VAL A 35 6.47 -0.87 8.43
C VAL A 35 6.17 -0.65 6.95
N ILE A 36 5.46 0.42 6.61
CA ILE A 36 5.10 0.74 5.23
C ILE A 36 5.77 2.04 4.75
N GLY A 37 6.10 2.10 3.46
CA GLY A 37 6.80 3.22 2.85
C GLY A 37 8.31 3.04 2.78
N GLY A 38 9.04 4.12 2.51
CA GLY A 38 10.50 4.10 2.43
C GLY A 38 11.08 3.34 1.23
N ALA A 39 10.36 3.30 0.10
CA ALA A 39 10.92 2.79 -1.16
C ALA A 39 11.92 3.82 -1.73
N ALA A 40 13.09 3.37 -2.17
CA ALA A 40 14.15 4.28 -2.63
C ALA A 40 13.84 4.95 -3.99
N THR A 41 13.09 4.24 -4.84
CA THR A 41 12.66 4.68 -6.17
C THR A 41 11.22 4.26 -6.37
N PHE A 42 10.51 4.92 -7.30
CA PHE A 42 9.16 4.52 -7.70
C PHE A 42 8.21 4.41 -6.51
N GLN A 43 8.27 5.38 -5.58
CA GLN A 43 7.44 5.33 -4.39
C GLN A 43 5.97 5.41 -4.77
N PHE A 44 5.23 4.39 -4.32
CA PHE A 44 3.79 4.39 -4.45
C PHE A 44 3.22 5.52 -3.61
N ILE A 45 2.66 6.51 -4.32
CA ILE A 45 1.88 7.62 -3.79
C ILE A 45 2.67 8.60 -2.89
N ASN A 46 2.55 9.89 -3.19
CA ASN A 46 3.21 10.98 -2.45
C ASN A 46 2.43 11.37 -1.16
N TRP A 47 2.10 10.40 -0.31
CA TRP A 47 1.48 10.68 1.00
C TRP A 47 2.54 10.95 2.09
N VAL A 48 3.80 10.61 1.83
CA VAL A 48 4.96 10.91 2.67
C VAL A 48 5.95 11.79 1.92
N GLY A 49 6.61 12.71 2.62
CA GLY A 49 7.39 13.78 2.00
C GLY A 49 8.84 13.42 1.63
N ALA A 50 9.39 12.37 2.24
CA ALA A 50 10.75 11.91 1.98
C ALA A 50 10.85 10.39 1.80
N VAL A 51 11.88 9.96 1.06
CA VAL A 51 12.16 8.54 0.76
C VAL A 51 12.52 7.70 1.99
N THR A 52 12.78 8.36 3.12
CA THR A 52 13.07 7.74 4.42
C THR A 52 11.86 7.66 5.32
N ASP A 53 10.76 8.32 4.95
CA ASP A 53 9.58 8.37 5.79
C ASP A 53 8.84 7.03 5.72
N THR A 54 8.52 6.51 6.89
CA THR A 54 7.79 5.25 7.04
C THR A 54 6.67 5.42 8.04
N ILE A 55 5.57 4.71 7.82
CA ILE A 55 4.53 4.54 8.82
C ILE A 55 4.74 3.19 9.50
N ILE A 56 4.73 3.20 10.83
CA ILE A 56 4.84 2.00 11.67
C ILE A 56 3.45 1.64 12.16
N ILE A 57 3.02 0.41 11.90
CA ILE A 57 1.74 -0.14 12.30
C ILE A 57 2.02 -1.27 13.29
N GLN A 58 1.70 -1.01 14.56
CA GLN A 58 1.84 -1.99 15.63
C GLN A 58 0.87 -3.18 15.44
N PRO A 59 1.10 -4.34 16.09
CA PRO A 59 0.14 -5.43 16.10
C PRO A 59 -1.27 -4.95 16.47
N ASN A 60 -2.29 -5.42 15.75
CA ASN A 60 -3.69 -4.97 15.83
C ASN A 60 -3.92 -3.50 15.42
N GLY A 61 -2.90 -2.83 14.86
CA GLY A 61 -2.98 -1.46 14.35
C GLY A 61 -3.54 -1.39 12.93
N LEU A 62 -3.99 -0.18 12.57
CA LEU A 62 -4.57 0.14 11.26
C LEU A 62 -3.97 1.44 10.72
N PHE A 63 -3.53 1.41 9.47
CA PHE A 63 -3.30 2.62 8.68
C PHE A 63 -4.39 2.75 7.63
N LEU A 64 -5.01 3.92 7.58
CA LEU A 64 -5.99 4.29 6.55
C LEU A 64 -5.57 5.58 5.91
N LEU A 65 -5.41 5.53 4.59
CA LEU A 65 -5.25 6.68 3.75
C LEU A 65 -6.44 6.79 2.81
N HIS A 66 -7.09 7.94 2.82
CA HIS A 66 -8.30 8.16 2.03
C HIS A 66 -8.29 9.54 1.38
N ASN A 67 -8.43 9.57 0.06
CA ASN A 67 -8.62 10.77 -0.72
C ASN A 67 -9.88 10.61 -1.59
N PRO A 68 -11.02 11.20 -1.19
CA PRO A 68 -12.27 11.07 -1.93
C PRO A 68 -12.33 11.95 -3.18
N THR A 69 -11.43 12.94 -3.33
CA THR A 69 -11.48 13.90 -4.44
C THR A 69 -11.28 13.23 -5.79
N ALA A 70 -11.79 13.83 -6.86
CA ALA A 70 -11.61 13.31 -8.23
C ALA A 70 -10.14 13.11 -8.65
N GLY A 71 -9.21 13.80 -7.97
CA GLY A 71 -7.77 13.66 -8.20
C GLY A 71 -7.17 12.39 -7.59
N GLY A 72 -7.73 11.88 -6.48
CA GLY A 72 -7.22 10.69 -5.79
C GLY A 72 -5.70 10.72 -5.57
N TYR A 73 -5.09 9.54 -5.55
CA TYR A 73 -3.65 9.37 -5.69
C TYR A 73 -3.35 8.74 -7.04
N ALA A 74 -2.67 9.48 -7.92
CA ALA A 74 -2.40 9.02 -9.27
C ALA A 74 -1.52 7.76 -9.27
N VAL A 75 -1.88 6.79 -10.12
CA VAL A 75 -1.08 5.61 -10.41
C VAL A 75 -0.36 5.85 -11.73
N THR A 76 0.96 5.70 -11.75
CA THR A 76 1.75 5.89 -12.97
C THR A 76 1.96 4.53 -13.63
N ALA A 77 1.41 4.35 -14.83
CA ALA A 77 1.52 3.09 -15.58
C ALA A 77 3.01 2.70 -15.80
N GLY A 78 3.37 1.48 -15.38
CA GLY A 78 4.73 0.95 -15.42
C GLY A 78 5.20 0.45 -14.05
N THR A 79 6.50 0.11 -13.91
CA THR A 79 7.10 -0.30 -12.62
C THR A 79 7.24 0.86 -11.62
N GLY A 80 6.41 1.90 -11.76
CA GLY A 80 6.54 3.21 -11.12
C GLY A 80 5.99 3.31 -9.71
N ASP A 81 5.27 2.29 -9.26
CA ASP A 81 4.52 2.31 -7.99
C ASP A 81 4.87 1.10 -7.10
N LEU A 82 5.79 1.33 -6.17
CA LEU A 82 6.29 0.39 -5.17
C LEU A 82 5.82 0.82 -3.77
N LEU A 83 4.85 0.07 -3.24
CA LEU A 83 4.56 0.07 -1.82
C LEU A 83 5.51 -0.90 -1.14
N LYS A 84 6.54 -0.38 -0.48
CA LYS A 84 7.42 -1.21 0.34
C LYS A 84 6.73 -1.52 1.66
N ILE A 85 6.68 -2.79 2.01
CA ILE A 85 6.24 -3.29 3.31
C ILE A 85 7.38 -4.10 3.90
N ALA A 86 7.77 -3.75 5.12
CA ALA A 86 8.88 -4.35 5.83
C ALA A 86 8.46 -4.78 7.23
N ASN A 87 9.24 -5.69 7.78
CA ASN A 87 9.13 -6.14 9.15
C ASN A 87 10.10 -5.32 10.03
N SER A 88 9.65 -4.83 11.18
CA SER A 88 10.51 -4.03 12.07
C SER A 88 11.67 -4.81 12.70
N ALA A 89 11.63 -6.15 12.69
CA ALA A 89 12.73 -7.00 13.17
C ALA A 89 12.80 -8.36 12.44
N GLY A 90 14.00 -8.96 12.39
CA GLY A 90 14.18 -10.31 11.84
C GLY A 90 13.80 -11.40 12.85
N GLY A 91 13.30 -12.55 12.38
CA GLY A 91 13.11 -13.77 13.18
C GLY A 91 11.70 -14.35 13.18
N THR A 92 10.68 -13.52 12.97
CA THR A 92 9.27 -13.91 12.81
C THR A 92 8.67 -13.15 11.63
N SER A 93 7.69 -13.71 10.91
CA SER A 93 6.99 -12.99 9.85
C SER A 93 5.96 -12.01 10.41
N VAL A 94 5.69 -10.91 9.70
CA VAL A 94 4.50 -10.08 9.93
C VAL A 94 3.39 -10.46 8.97
N VAL A 95 2.18 -10.57 9.49
CA VAL A 95 0.95 -10.81 8.73
C VAL A 95 0.14 -9.53 8.67
N TYR A 96 -0.34 -9.18 7.48
CA TYR A 96 -1.10 -7.97 7.26
C TYR A 96 -2.05 -8.12 6.08
N ASP A 97 -3.15 -7.38 6.13
CA ASP A 97 -4.08 -7.23 5.03
C ASP A 97 -3.85 -5.88 4.34
N VAL A 98 -3.88 -5.89 3.01
CA VAL A 98 -3.84 -4.67 2.19
C VAL A 98 -5.15 -4.58 1.42
N ILE A 99 -5.90 -3.50 1.64
CA ILE A 99 -7.13 -3.21 0.91
C ILE A 99 -6.91 -1.95 0.10
N VAL A 100 -7.15 -2.06 -1.21
CA VAL A 100 -7.01 -0.96 -2.16
C VAL A 100 -8.34 -0.73 -2.84
N ILE A 101 -8.80 0.52 -2.82
CA ILE A 101 -9.98 0.98 -3.57
C ILE A 101 -9.49 2.05 -4.53
N GLY A 102 -9.78 1.87 -5.81
CA GLY A 102 -9.37 2.78 -6.87
C GLY A 102 -10.39 2.85 -8.00
N GLU A 103 -10.10 3.72 -8.95
CA GLU A 103 -10.84 3.88 -10.20
C GLU A 103 -9.94 3.56 -11.39
N THR A 104 -10.55 3.23 -12.53
CA THR A 104 -9.87 2.73 -13.73
C THR A 104 -9.94 3.70 -14.93
N SER A 105 -10.55 4.88 -14.75
CA SER A 105 -10.87 5.85 -15.82
C SER A 105 -10.43 7.27 -15.51
#